data_AF-A0A0M3JM83-F1
#
_entry.id   AF-A0A0M3JM83-F1
#
_cell.length_a   1.000
_cell.length_b   1.000
_cell.length_c   1.000
_cell.angle_alpha   90.00
_cell.angle_beta   90.00
_cell.angle_gamma   90.00
#
_symmetry.space_group_name_H-M   'P 1'
#
loop_
_entity.id
_entity.type
_entity.pdbx_description
1 polymer ?
#
loop_
_entity_poly.entity_id
_entity_poly.type
_entity_poly.pdbx_seq_one_letter_code
_entity_poly.pdbx_strand_id
1 'polypeptide(L)'
;LTMTRYHYDSVTRKCEPFQFFGCSSNGNNFASKLLCEQFCVEKAIPKESDCNGLSPLVDPSNSVQQCDSSVSCPSGFVCNSQKRCCPTP
;
A
#
# COMPACT_ATOMS: atom_id res chain seq x y z
N LEU A 1 12.42 29.39 -10.05
CA LEU A 1 12.56 28.05 -10.67
C LEU A 1 11.67 27.10 -9.92
N THR A 2 10.72 26.43 -10.57
CA THR A 2 9.89 25.39 -9.94
C THR A 2 10.51 24.03 -10.25
N MET A 3 10.52 23.14 -9.24
CA MET A 3 11.00 21.76 -9.42
C MET A 3 9.80 20.82 -9.43
N THR A 4 9.75 19.89 -10.37
CA THR A 4 8.80 18.78 -10.28
C THR A 4 9.23 17.84 -9.17
N ARG A 5 8.34 17.61 -8.21
CA ARG A 5 8.49 16.62 -7.13
C ARG A 5 7.28 15.71 -7.12
N TYR A 6 7.37 14.61 -6.38
CA TYR A 6 6.28 13.66 -6.22
C TYR A 6 5.84 13.65 -4.76
N HIS A 7 4.54 13.58 -4.52
CA HIS A 7 3.98 13.32 -3.20
C HIS A 7 3.10 12.09 -3.26
N TYR A 8 3.02 11.36 -2.15
CA TYR A 8 2.04 10.32 -1.96
C TYR A 8 0.68 10.96 -1.63
N ASP A 9 -0.33 10.61 -2.42
CA ASP A 9 -1.73 10.84 -2.11
C ASP A 9 -2.28 9.59 -1.43
N SER A 10 -2.70 9.73 -0.17
CA SER A 10 -3.25 8.63 0.62
C SER A 10 -4.67 8.22 0.23
N VAL A 11 -5.40 9.10 -0.45
CA VAL A 11 -6.76 8.84 -0.96
C VAL A 11 -6.67 7.98 -2.21
N THR A 12 -5.85 8.37 -3.17
CA THR A 12 -5.68 7.61 -4.43
C THR A 12 -4.66 6.48 -4.30
N ARG A 13 -3.86 6.46 -3.23
CA ARG A 13 -2.70 5.58 -2.99
C ARG A 13 -1.67 5.65 -4.10
N LYS A 14 -1.49 6.83 -4.68
CA LYS A 14 -0.57 7.04 -5.82
C LYS A 14 0.43 8.13 -5.51
N CYS A 15 1.56 8.02 -6.21
CA CYS A 15 2.57 9.06 -6.22
C CYS A 15 2.31 10.01 -7.38
N GLU A 16 1.88 11.22 -7.04
CA GLU A 16 1.46 12.23 -7.99
C GLU A 16 2.49 13.37 -8.08
N PRO A 17 2.73 13.91 -9.28
CA PRO A 17 3.65 15.02 -9.45
C PRO A 17 3.01 16.34 -8.98
N PHE A 18 3.81 17.19 -8.34
CA PHE A 18 3.44 18.55 -7.96
C PHE A 18 4.60 19.53 -8.19
N GLN A 19 4.27 20.82 -8.32
CA GLN A 19 5.28 21.87 -8.38
C GLN A 19 5.78 22.24 -6.98
N PHE A 20 7.09 22.13 -6.80
CA PHE A 20 7.77 22.48 -5.57
C PHE A 20 8.53 23.80 -5.71
N PHE A 21 8.31 24.70 -4.75
CA PHE A 21 8.84 26.07 -4.77
C PHE A 21 10.09 26.27 -3.89
N GLY A 22 10.63 25.22 -3.27
CA GLY A 22 11.92 25.26 -2.55
C GLY A 22 11.85 25.11 -1.04
N CYS A 23 10.65 25.11 -0.43
CA CYS A 23 10.47 24.83 1.00
C CYS A 23 9.22 23.97 1.23
N SER A 24 9.40 22.76 1.78
CA SER A 24 8.31 21.87 2.22
C SER A 24 8.58 21.49 3.66
N SER A 25 7.59 21.67 4.54
CA SER A 25 7.70 21.32 5.95
C SER A 25 7.39 19.84 6.23
N ASN A 26 6.85 19.09 5.27
CA ASN A 26 6.52 17.69 5.43
C ASN A 26 7.39 16.81 4.51
N GLY A 27 7.75 15.61 4.97
CA GLY A 27 8.61 14.65 4.26
C GLY A 27 7.96 14.00 3.03
N ASN A 28 6.71 14.36 2.73
CA ASN A 28 5.97 13.90 1.56
C ASN A 28 6.40 14.67 0.28
N ASN A 29 7.69 14.59 -0.04
CA ASN A 29 8.31 15.27 -1.16
C ASN A 29 9.48 14.43 -1.68
N PHE A 30 9.28 13.80 -2.83
CA PHE A 30 10.24 12.89 -3.43
C PHE A 30 10.76 13.43 -4.76
N ALA A 31 12.04 13.18 -5.05
CA ALA A 31 12.69 13.65 -6.27
C ALA A 31 12.24 12.88 -7.53
N SER A 32 11.70 11.67 -7.37
CA SER A 32 11.20 10.86 -8.47
C SER A 32 9.96 10.07 -8.06
N LYS A 33 9.16 9.70 -9.06
CA LYS A 33 7.99 8.83 -8.87
C LYS A 33 8.39 7.51 -8.21
N LEU A 34 9.49 6.91 -8.68
CA LEU A 34 10.02 5.66 -8.15
C LEU A 34 10.37 5.77 -6.65
N LEU A 35 11.03 6.85 -6.21
CA LEU A 35 11.37 7.04 -4.80
C LEU A 35 10.12 7.20 -3.93
N CYS A 36 9.11 7.91 -4.44
CA CYS A 36 7.81 7.99 -3.78
C CYS A 36 7.16 6.60 -3.70
N GLU A 37 7.11 5.87 -4.83
CA GLU A 37 6.48 4.56 -4.89
C GLU A 37 7.20 3.55 -4.00
N GLN A 38 8.53 3.54 -3.94
CA GLN A 38 9.31 2.70 -3.04
C GLN A 38 9.00 2.98 -1.57
N PHE A 39 8.95 4.25 -1.17
CA PHE A 39 8.54 4.64 0.19
C PHE A 39 7.12 4.15 0.51
N CYS A 40 6.25 4.08 -0.49
CA CYS A 40 4.86 3.66 -0.34
C CYS A 40 4.68 2.13 -0.38
N VAL A 41 5.44 1.41 -1.20
CA VAL A 41 5.42 -0.06 -1.28
C VAL A 41 5.71 -0.62 0.10
N GLU A 42 6.69 -0.09 0.83
CA GLU A 42 7.02 -0.51 2.20
C GLU A 42 5.87 -0.30 3.20
N LYS A 43 4.97 0.66 2.97
CA LYS A 43 3.75 0.87 3.77
C LYS A 43 2.53 0.10 3.26
N ALA A 44 2.53 -0.29 1.99
CA ALA A 44 1.47 -1.05 1.34
C ALA A 44 1.70 -2.57 1.44
N ILE A 45 2.90 -3.04 1.81
CA ILE A 45 3.13 -4.46 2.08
C ILE A 45 2.18 -4.84 3.21
N PRO A 46 1.24 -5.78 2.97
CA PRO A 46 0.52 -6.37 4.07
C PRO A 46 1.53 -6.91 5.07
N LYS A 47 1.46 -6.42 6.30
CA LYS A 47 2.38 -6.88 7.33
C LYS A 47 2.06 -8.33 7.61
N GLU A 48 3.08 -9.18 7.66
CA GLU A 48 2.94 -10.58 8.04
C GLU A 48 2.26 -10.75 9.41
N SER A 49 2.36 -9.72 10.25
CA SER A 49 1.63 -9.62 11.53
C SER A 49 0.11 -9.77 11.40
N ASP A 50 -0.46 -9.46 10.23
CA ASP A 50 -1.90 -9.54 10.00
C ASP A 50 -2.39 -10.99 9.85
N CYS A 51 -1.50 -11.93 9.51
CA CYS A 51 -1.79 -13.36 9.45
C CYS A 51 -0.84 -14.17 10.33
N ASN A 52 -0.59 -13.73 11.57
CA ASN A 52 0.23 -14.45 12.56
C ASN A 52 1.65 -14.82 12.06
N GLY A 53 2.28 -13.94 11.29
CA GLY A 53 3.61 -14.17 10.71
C GLY A 53 3.58 -14.74 9.29
N LEU A 54 2.40 -14.86 8.67
CA LEU A 54 2.25 -15.24 7.27
C LEU A 54 1.89 -14.02 6.41
N SER A 55 2.29 -14.05 5.15
CA SER A 55 1.84 -13.07 4.17
C SER A 55 0.38 -13.35 3.74
N PRO A 56 -0.53 -12.37 3.78
CA PRO A 56 -1.89 -12.55 3.24
C PRO A 56 -1.88 -12.64 1.72
N LEU A 57 -2.98 -13.14 1.17
CA LEU A 57 -3.21 -13.19 -0.27
C LEU A 57 -3.22 -11.78 -0.85
N VAL A 58 -2.44 -11.57 -1.92
CA VAL A 58 -2.43 -10.34 -2.71
C VAL A 58 -2.86 -10.61 -4.15
N ASP A 59 -3.42 -9.59 -4.79
CA ASP A 59 -3.72 -9.60 -6.22
C ASP A 59 -2.46 -9.32 -7.08
N PRO A 60 -2.53 -9.45 -8.42
CA PRO A 60 -1.38 -9.15 -9.29
C PRO A 60 -0.89 -7.70 -9.24
N SER A 61 -1.68 -6.78 -8.69
CA SER A 61 -1.32 -5.38 -8.43
C SER A 61 -0.72 -5.18 -7.03
N ASN A 62 -0.37 -6.27 -6.34
CA ASN A 62 0.19 -6.28 -4.99
C ASN A 62 -0.74 -5.68 -3.92
N SER A 63 -2.06 -5.75 -4.15
CA SER A 63 -3.06 -5.31 -3.18
C SER A 63 -3.65 -6.49 -2.41
N VAL A 64 -3.79 -6.33 -1.10
CA VAL A 64 -4.33 -7.38 -0.21
C VAL A 64 -5.76 -7.73 -0.61
N GLN A 65 -6.01 -9.03 -0.78
CA GLN A 65 -7.35 -9.53 -1.02
C GLN A 65 -8.18 -9.38 0.26
N GLN A 66 -9.25 -8.60 0.14
CA GLN A 66 -10.18 -8.34 1.21
C GLN A 66 -11.31 -9.37 1.22
N CYS A 67 -11.86 -9.62 2.41
CA CYS A 67 -12.99 -10.53 2.61
C CYS A 67 -13.98 -9.93 3.60
N ASP A 68 -15.25 -10.27 3.44
CA ASP A 68 -16.32 -9.85 4.35
C ASP A 68 -17.44 -10.91 4.39
N SER A 69 -18.62 -10.54 4.87
CA SER A 69 -19.79 -11.43 4.91
C SER A 69 -20.33 -11.82 3.52
N SER A 70 -19.95 -11.07 2.49
CA SER A 70 -20.37 -11.21 1.10
C SER A 70 -19.26 -11.80 0.23
N VAL A 71 -17.99 -11.53 0.55
CA VAL A 71 -16.81 -11.98 -0.19
C VAL A 71 -16.03 -12.99 0.65
N SER A 72 -16.09 -14.26 0.23
CA SER A 72 -15.33 -15.35 0.84
C SER A 72 -13.91 -15.45 0.28
N CYS A 73 -12.97 -15.92 1.10
CA CYS A 73 -11.62 -16.19 0.65
C CYS A 73 -11.54 -17.44 -0.25
N PRO A 74 -10.60 -17.49 -1.20
CA PRO A 74 -10.35 -18.68 -2.01
C PRO A 74 -9.90 -19.89 -1.16
N SER A 75 -9.94 -21.08 -1.76
CA SER A 75 -9.48 -22.32 -1.10
C SER A 75 -8.04 -22.20 -0.59
N GLY A 76 -7.80 -22.68 0.63
CA GLY A 76 -6.51 -22.56 1.32
C GLY A 76 -6.31 -21.23 2.07
N PHE A 77 -7.33 -20.36 2.08
CA PHE A 77 -7.31 -19.11 2.81
C PHE A 77 -8.54 -18.95 3.72
N VAL A 78 -8.34 -18.31 4.86
CA VAL A 78 -9.38 -17.97 5.83
C VAL A 78 -9.48 -16.46 5.99
N CYS A 79 -10.70 -15.95 6.13
CA CYS A 79 -10.93 -14.54 6.40
C CYS A 79 -10.63 -14.22 7.87
N ASN A 80 -9.70 -13.30 8.12
CA ASN A 80 -9.36 -12.86 9.48
C ASN A 80 -10.27 -11.71 9.96
N SER A 81 -10.11 -11.30 11.22
CA SER A 81 -10.86 -10.19 11.83
C SER A 81 -10.57 -8.82 11.20
N GLN A 82 -9.44 -8.67 10.50
CA GLN A 82 -9.07 -7.47 9.77
C GLN A 82 -9.57 -7.48 8.31
N LYS A 83 -10.48 -8.42 7.97
CA LYS A 83 -11.07 -8.54 6.62
C LYS A 83 -10.03 -8.87 5.53
N ARG A 84 -9.06 -9.71 5.85
CA ARG A 84 -8.01 -10.15 4.93
C ARG A 84 -8.00 -11.66 4.78
N CYS A 85 -7.67 -12.13 3.58
CA CYS A 85 -7.49 -13.55 3.32
C CYS A 85 -6.09 -14.00 3.73
N CYS A 86 -6.02 -14.78 4.81
CA CYS A 86 -4.78 -15.34 5.35
C CYS A 86 -4.65 -16.83 4.99
N PRO A 87 -3.45 -17.35 4.71
CA PRO A 87 -3.26 -18.78 4.51
C PRO A 87 -3.71 -19.57 5.74
N THR A 88 -4.37 -20.70 5.52
CA THR A 88 -4.62 -21.66 6.60
C THR A 88 -3.31 -22.37 6.97
N PRO A 89 -2.95 -22.46 8.26
CA PRO A 89 -1.78 -23.24 8.72
C PRO A 89 -1.82 -24.71 8.27
#